data_AF-A0AAU0LQK4-F1
#
_entry.id   AF-A0AAU0LQK4-F1
#
_cell.length_a   1.000
_cell.length_b   1.000
_cell.length_c   1.000
_cell.angle_alpha   90.00
_cell.angle_beta   90.00
_cell.angle_gamma   90.00
#
_symmetry.space_group_name_H-M   'P 1'
#
loop_
_entity.id
_entity.type
_entity.pdbx_description
1 polymer ?
#
loop_
_entity_poly.entity_id
_entity_poly.type
_entity_poly.pdbx_seq_one_letter_code
_entity_poly.pdbx_strand_id
1 'polypeptide(L)'
;MTPKLAYQSEPWFALLDERTRQPGAVRAHIAQRLGISRSALSQVLNGSGAYGSGAASTARIADRVQHTFGCYACPHLTAESGGDEHVITAEQCRAFAHRPAPTASPRDMQHWQACRQCPHREASAPPAPKEPQRRARRTVDQENGDAA
;
A
#
# COMPACT_ATOMS: atom_id res chain seq x y z
N MET A 1 27.20 8.16 -9.19
CA MET A 1 25.82 8.52 -8.81
C MET A 1 24.89 7.81 -9.78
N THR A 2 24.13 6.81 -9.34
CA THR A 2 23.15 6.15 -10.21
C THR A 2 22.07 7.17 -10.57
N PRO A 3 21.74 7.36 -11.86
CA PRO A 3 20.70 8.30 -12.24
C PRO A 3 19.37 7.90 -11.60
N LYS A 4 18.66 8.89 -11.07
CA LYS A 4 17.34 8.72 -10.47
C LYS A 4 16.36 8.25 -11.55
N LEU A 5 15.65 7.15 -11.28
CA LEU A 5 14.64 6.65 -12.23
C LEU A 5 13.45 7.62 -12.26
N ALA A 6 12.78 7.73 -13.42
CA ALA A 6 11.68 8.67 -13.61
C ALA A 6 10.61 8.57 -12.51
N TYR A 7 10.23 7.34 -12.15
CA TYR A 7 9.20 7.11 -11.14
C TYR A 7 9.61 7.51 -9.72
N GLN A 8 10.90 7.61 -9.41
CA GLN A 8 11.36 8.00 -8.08
C GLN A 8 11.14 9.50 -7.81
N SER A 9 10.81 10.27 -8.85
CA SER A 9 10.41 11.67 -8.74
C SER A 9 8.89 11.86 -8.67
N GLU A 10 8.11 10.79 -8.76
CA GLU A 10 6.65 10.86 -8.66
C GLU A 10 6.19 11.03 -7.20
N PRO A 11 5.07 11.72 -6.94
CA PRO A 11 4.58 11.99 -5.57
C PRO A 11 4.32 10.72 -4.75
N TRP A 12 3.82 9.65 -5.37
CA TRP A 12 3.59 8.38 -4.68
C TRP A 12 4.89 7.76 -4.17
N PHE A 13 6.01 7.94 -4.89
CA PHE A 13 7.30 7.40 -4.45
C PHE A 13 7.82 8.17 -3.25
N ALA A 14 7.69 9.50 -3.25
CA ALA A 14 8.04 10.33 -2.10
C ALA A 14 7.25 9.91 -0.85
N LEU A 15 5.94 9.67 -1.00
CA LEU A 15 5.09 9.13 0.07
C LEU A 15 5.58 7.77 0.56
N LEU A 16 5.95 6.85 -0.35
CA LEU A 16 6.48 5.55 0.03
C LEU A 16 7.81 5.65 0.78
N ASP A 17 8.75 6.46 0.26
CA ASP A 17 10.07 6.68 0.87
C ASP A 17 9.94 7.25 2.28
N GLU A 18 9.09 8.27 2.45
CA GLU A 18 8.77 8.86 3.75
C GLU A 18 8.30 7.78 4.75
N ARG A 19 7.36 6.91 4.36
CA ARG A 19 6.89 5.81 5.22
C ARG A 19 8.01 4.84 5.61
N THR A 20 9.03 4.67 4.78
CA THR A 20 10.18 3.80 5.10
C THR A 20 11.21 4.44 6.01
N ARG A 21 11.22 5.78 6.12
CA ARG A 21 12.13 6.56 6.98
C ARG A 21 11.58 6.82 8.37
N GLN A 22 10.27 6.66 8.56
CA GLN A 22 9.63 6.81 9.85
C GLN A 22 10.30 5.94 10.93
N PRO A 23 10.49 6.44 12.16
CA PRO A 23 11.08 5.66 13.25
C PRO A 23 10.34 4.34 13.48
N GLY A 24 11.08 3.23 13.55
CA GLY A 24 10.49 1.89 13.71
C GLY A 24 9.85 1.31 12.45
N ALA A 25 9.98 1.96 11.28
CA ALA A 25 9.47 1.44 10.02
C ALA A 25 10.17 0.13 9.63
N VAL A 26 9.39 -0.94 9.53
CA VAL A 26 9.86 -2.25 9.04
C VAL A 26 9.38 -2.44 7.61
N ARG A 27 10.30 -2.51 6.63
CA ARG A 27 9.98 -2.73 5.20
C ARG A 27 9.08 -3.95 4.97
N ALA A 28 9.19 -4.98 5.81
CA ALA A 28 8.31 -6.14 5.77
C ALA A 28 6.83 -5.79 6.04
N HIS A 29 6.56 -4.97 7.07
CA HIS A 29 5.22 -4.52 7.39
C HIS A 29 4.66 -3.56 6.33
N ILE A 30 5.51 -2.69 5.76
CA ILE A 30 5.12 -1.81 4.65
C ILE A 30 4.71 -2.62 3.42
N ALA A 31 5.51 -3.63 3.05
CA ALA A 31 5.17 -4.52 1.94
C ALA A 31 3.85 -5.29 2.18
N GLN A 32 3.63 -5.74 3.42
CA GLN A 32 2.37 -6.39 3.83
C GLN A 32 1.18 -5.43 3.70
N ARG A 33 1.30 -4.20 4.22
CA ARG A 33 0.26 -3.16 4.10
C ARG A 33 -0.08 -2.82 2.66
N LEU A 34 0.89 -2.90 1.75
CA LEU A 34 0.72 -2.70 0.30
C LEU A 34 0.28 -3.98 -0.45
N GLY A 35 0.24 -5.14 0.22
CA GLY A 35 -0.05 -6.44 -0.40
C GLY A 35 0.98 -6.88 -1.46
N ILE A 36 2.22 -6.38 -1.41
CA ILE A 36 3.31 -6.72 -2.34
C ILE A 36 4.38 -7.57 -1.64
N SER A 37 5.26 -8.19 -2.43
CA SER A 37 6.39 -8.92 -1.85
C SER A 37 7.46 -7.94 -1.32
N ARG A 38 8.18 -8.34 -0.27
CA ARG A 38 9.33 -7.59 0.25
C ARG A 38 10.38 -7.33 -0.83
N SER A 39 10.59 -8.32 -1.72
CA SER A 39 11.52 -8.21 -2.85
C SER A 39 11.09 -7.12 -3.83
N ALA A 40 9.79 -7.04 -4.16
CA ALA A 40 9.28 -6.01 -5.06
C ALA A 40 9.45 -4.62 -4.45
N LEU A 41 9.14 -4.47 -3.15
CA LEU A 41 9.37 -3.21 -2.44
C LEU A 41 10.85 -2.79 -2.49
N SER A 42 11.78 -3.71 -2.17
CA SER A 42 13.22 -3.42 -2.22
C SER A 42 13.69 -3.04 -3.62
N GLN A 43 13.20 -3.71 -4.67
CA GLN A 43 13.57 -3.39 -6.05
C GLN A 43 13.10 -1.99 -6.46
N VAL A 44 11.89 -1.60 -6.07
CA VAL A 44 11.34 -0.26 -6.35
C VAL A 44 12.12 0.81 -5.61
N LEU A 45 12.37 0.62 -4.30
CA LEU A 45 13.12 1.58 -3.48
C LEU A 45 14.56 1.77 -3.97
N ASN A 46 15.22 0.67 -4.34
CA ASN A 46 16.63 0.71 -4.76
C ASN A 46 16.80 0.97 -6.26
N GLY A 47 15.72 1.03 -7.05
CA GLY A 47 15.79 1.14 -8.50
C GLY A 47 16.52 -0.02 -9.16
N SER A 48 16.23 -1.26 -8.73
CA SER A 48 16.93 -2.47 -9.18
C SER A 48 15.99 -3.51 -9.78
N GLY A 49 16.56 -4.57 -10.35
CA GLY A 49 15.80 -5.65 -11.00
C GLY A 49 14.91 -5.14 -12.13
N ALA A 50 13.72 -5.75 -12.28
CA ALA A 50 12.81 -5.45 -13.37
C ALA A 50 12.25 -4.01 -13.34
N TYR A 51 12.16 -3.39 -12.16
CA TYR A 51 11.74 -1.98 -12.05
C TYR A 51 12.88 -1.02 -12.39
N GLY A 52 14.12 -1.38 -12.06
CA GLY A 52 15.32 -0.61 -12.42
C GLY A 52 15.62 -0.61 -13.92
N SER A 53 15.39 -1.74 -14.59
CA SER A 53 15.60 -1.88 -16.04
C SER A 53 14.42 -1.43 -16.89
N GLY A 54 13.31 -0.98 -16.28
CA GLY A 54 12.09 -0.61 -17.00
C GLY A 54 11.29 -1.80 -17.57
N ALA A 55 11.68 -3.04 -17.26
CA ALA A 55 10.98 -4.25 -17.72
C ALA A 55 9.65 -4.51 -16.99
N ALA A 56 9.41 -3.86 -15.85
CA ALA A 56 8.17 -3.94 -15.08
C ALA A 56 7.57 -2.55 -14.82
N SER A 57 6.25 -2.44 -14.97
CA SER A 57 5.51 -1.21 -14.68
C SER A 57 5.32 -0.97 -13.18
N THR A 58 5.50 0.27 -12.75
CA THR A 58 5.24 0.74 -11.38
C THR A 58 3.79 1.14 -11.13
N ALA A 59 2.93 1.18 -12.16
CA ALA A 59 1.56 1.71 -12.06
C ALA A 59 0.73 1.05 -10.94
N ARG A 60 0.78 -0.28 -10.84
CA ARG A 60 0.08 -1.01 -9.76
C ARG A 60 0.63 -0.74 -8.36
N ILE A 61 1.92 -0.42 -8.26
CA ILE A 61 2.54 -0.09 -6.98
C ILE A 61 2.17 1.35 -6.59
N ALA A 62 2.20 2.28 -7.54
CA ALA A 62 1.76 3.65 -7.35
C ALA A 62 0.31 3.71 -6.84
N ASP A 63 -0.58 2.97 -7.48
CA ASP A 63 -1.99 2.82 -7.09
C ASP A 63 -2.14 2.33 -5.64
N ARG A 64 -1.46 1.22 -5.30
CA ARG A 64 -1.46 0.66 -3.93
C ARG A 64 -0.93 1.64 -2.90
N VAL A 65 0.12 2.39 -3.23
CA VAL A 65 0.70 3.38 -2.31
C VAL A 65 -0.28 4.52 -2.06
N GLN A 66 -0.90 5.07 -3.10
CA GLN A 66 -1.93 6.11 -2.98
C GLN A 66 -3.08 5.63 -2.10
N HIS A 67 -3.61 4.44 -2.37
CA HIS A 67 -4.78 3.92 -1.66
C HIS A 67 -4.48 3.33 -0.26
N THR A 68 -3.20 3.15 0.09
CA THR A 68 -2.79 2.65 1.42
C THR A 68 -2.27 3.76 2.33
N PHE A 69 -1.55 4.74 1.78
CA PHE A 69 -0.83 5.75 2.57
C PHE A 69 -1.23 7.19 2.22
N GLY A 70 -1.96 7.40 1.13
CA GLY A 70 -2.41 8.71 0.67
C GLY A 70 -3.60 9.23 1.45
N CYS A 71 -4.36 10.12 0.83
CA CYS A 71 -5.50 10.81 1.43
C CYS A 71 -6.70 10.79 0.48
N TYR A 72 -7.90 10.98 1.05
CA TYR A 72 -9.16 11.13 0.33
C TYR A 72 -9.90 12.35 0.86
N ALA A 73 -10.54 13.12 -0.01
CA ALA A 73 -11.59 14.06 0.38
C ALA A 73 -12.84 13.25 0.75
N CYS A 74 -13.26 13.27 2.02
CA CYS A 74 -14.39 12.49 2.48
C CYS A 74 -15.71 13.23 2.21
N PRO A 75 -16.60 12.74 1.32
CA PRO A 75 -17.82 13.46 0.97
C PRO A 75 -18.75 13.67 2.17
N HIS A 76 -18.83 12.67 3.06
CA HIS A 76 -19.68 12.77 4.25
C HIS A 76 -19.16 13.81 5.24
N LEU A 77 -17.87 13.78 5.57
CA LEU A 77 -17.29 14.73 6.52
C LEU A 77 -17.26 16.15 5.95
N THR A 78 -17.02 16.32 4.65
CA THR A 78 -17.16 17.62 3.98
C THR A 78 -18.58 18.17 4.13
N ALA A 79 -19.61 17.33 3.97
CA ALA A 79 -20.99 17.75 4.19
C ALA A 79 -21.27 18.10 5.66
N GLU A 80 -20.74 17.33 6.61
CA GLU A 80 -20.87 17.63 8.04
C GLU A 80 -20.15 18.93 8.46
N SER A 81 -19.08 19.30 7.75
CA SER A 81 -18.33 20.54 7.95
C SER A 81 -18.92 21.75 7.21
N GLY A 82 -20.17 21.66 6.72
CA GLY A 82 -20.83 22.79 6.05
C GLY A 82 -20.30 23.09 4.64
N GLY A 83 -19.61 22.13 4.01
CA GLY A 83 -19.08 22.26 2.65
C GLY A 83 -17.56 22.46 2.57
N ASP A 84 -16.88 22.67 3.69
CA ASP A 84 -15.42 22.75 3.72
C ASP A 84 -14.79 21.39 3.46
N GLU A 85 -13.87 21.31 2.50
CA GLU A 85 -13.26 20.03 2.08
C GLU A 85 -12.55 19.35 3.25
N HIS A 86 -13.05 18.17 3.62
CA HIS A 86 -12.50 17.40 4.72
C HIS A 86 -11.64 16.25 4.19
N VAL A 87 -10.32 16.46 4.20
CA VAL A 87 -9.34 15.46 3.75
C VAL A 87 -8.94 14.54 4.91
N ILE A 88 -9.11 13.23 4.72
CA ILE A 88 -8.69 12.20 5.68
C ILE A 88 -7.66 11.27 5.05
N THR A 89 -6.81 10.67 5.88
CA THR A 89 -5.86 9.64 5.43
C THR A 89 -6.60 8.41 4.90
N ALA A 90 -5.95 7.64 4.03
CA ALA A 90 -6.46 6.38 3.54
C ALA A 90 -6.74 5.37 4.67
N GLU A 91 -5.95 5.43 5.74
CA GLU A 91 -6.14 4.61 6.95
C GLU A 91 -7.41 4.99 7.72
N GLN A 92 -7.66 6.29 7.92
CA GLN A 92 -8.92 6.78 8.50
C GLN A 92 -10.12 6.44 7.61
N CYS A 93 -10.00 6.66 6.30
CA CYS A 93 -11.04 6.31 5.33
C CYS A 93 -11.39 4.82 5.42
N ARG A 94 -10.37 3.95 5.47
CA ARG A 94 -10.54 2.51 5.64
C ARG A 94 -11.25 2.17 6.95
N ALA A 95 -10.88 2.81 8.05
CA ALA A 95 -11.49 2.62 9.36
C ALA A 95 -12.98 3.00 9.36
N PHE A 96 -13.37 4.10 8.72
CA PHE A 96 -14.78 4.48 8.59
C PHE A 96 -15.54 3.59 7.61
N ALA A 97 -14.94 3.28 6.46
CA ALA A 97 -15.61 2.59 5.37
C ALA A 97 -15.88 1.11 5.66
N HIS A 98 -14.96 0.45 6.38
CA HIS A 98 -14.97 -1.00 6.59
C HIS A 98 -15.24 -1.41 8.04
N ARG A 99 -15.68 -0.49 8.91
CA ARG A 99 -16.14 -0.83 10.28
C ARG A 99 -17.47 -1.59 10.27
N PRO A 100 -17.74 -2.42 11.31
CA PRO A 100 -19.07 -2.95 11.56
C PRO A 100 -20.08 -1.82 11.79
N ALA A 101 -21.37 -2.13 11.62
CA ALA A 101 -22.44 -1.17 11.86
C ALA A 101 -22.37 -0.66 13.32
N PRO A 102 -22.26 0.66 13.54
CA PRO A 102 -22.19 1.23 14.88
C PRO A 102 -23.56 1.19 15.56
N THR A 103 -23.61 0.94 16.87
CA THR A 103 -24.88 0.82 17.63
C THR A 103 -25.13 1.97 18.60
N ALA A 104 -24.09 2.74 18.95
CA ALA A 104 -24.14 3.69 20.05
C ALA A 104 -24.48 5.14 19.64
N SER A 105 -24.34 5.51 18.37
CA SER A 105 -24.40 6.90 17.91
C SER A 105 -25.14 7.01 16.57
N PRO A 106 -26.23 7.82 16.49
CA PRO A 106 -26.91 8.10 15.23
C PRO A 106 -25.98 8.75 14.20
N ARG A 107 -25.07 9.62 14.64
CA ARG A 107 -24.08 10.27 13.75
C ARG A 107 -23.14 9.23 13.14
N ASP A 108 -22.66 8.28 13.93
CA ASP A 108 -21.83 7.20 13.42
C ASP A 108 -22.59 6.29 12.45
N MET A 109 -23.87 6.04 12.72
CA MET A 109 -24.72 5.27 11.81
C MET A 109 -24.87 5.97 10.47
N GLN A 110 -25.07 7.30 10.46
CA GLN A 110 -25.15 8.09 9.22
C GLN A 110 -23.84 8.01 8.43
N HIS A 111 -22.69 8.20 9.09
CA HIS A 111 -21.40 8.06 8.42
C HIS A 111 -21.21 6.65 7.86
N TRP A 112 -21.57 5.61 8.61
CA TRP A 112 -21.49 4.22 8.15
C TRP A 112 -22.38 3.97 6.93
N GLN A 113 -23.61 4.48 6.90
CA GLN A 113 -24.51 4.38 5.75
C GLN A 113 -23.95 5.12 4.52
N ALA A 114 -23.41 6.32 4.72
CA ALA A 114 -22.78 7.10 3.65
C ALA A 114 -21.58 6.35 3.05
N CYS A 115 -20.74 5.75 3.90
CA CYS A 115 -19.60 4.95 3.47
C CYS A 115 -19.96 3.72 2.63
N ARG A 116 -21.20 3.20 2.72
CA ARG A 116 -21.64 2.06 1.89
C ARG A 116 -21.93 2.44 0.45
N GLN A 117 -22.18 3.73 0.19
CA GLN A 117 -22.46 4.29 -1.14
C GLN A 117 -21.29 5.17 -1.63
N CYS A 118 -20.21 5.27 -0.85
CA CYS A 118 -19.09 6.16 -1.13
C CYS A 118 -18.22 5.60 -2.28
N PRO A 119 -17.82 6.43 -3.27
CA PRO A 119 -16.96 6.01 -4.39
C PRO A 119 -15.57 5.56 -3.93
N HIS A 120 -15.10 6.00 -2.76
CA HIS A 120 -13.79 5.63 -2.22
C HIS A 120 -13.78 4.30 -1.46
N ARG A 121 -14.94 3.67 -1.24
CA ARG A 121 -15.06 2.48 -0.39
C ARG A 121 -14.18 1.32 -0.89
N GLU A 122 -14.25 1.00 -2.18
CA GLU A 122 -13.48 -0.10 -2.77
C GLU A 122 -11.99 0.19 -2.79
N ALA A 123 -11.61 1.40 -3.23
CA ALA A 123 -10.22 1.82 -3.29
C ALA A 123 -9.55 1.85 -1.90
N SER A 124 -10.28 2.29 -0.88
CA SER A 124 -9.76 2.32 0.50
C SER A 124 -9.70 0.95 1.17
N ALA A 125 -10.19 -0.13 0.55
CA ALA A 125 -10.20 -1.45 1.15
C ALA A 125 -8.79 -1.94 1.54
N PRO A 126 -8.64 -2.70 2.64
CA PRO A 126 -7.38 -3.36 2.93
C PRO A 126 -7.02 -4.33 1.81
N PRO A 127 -5.75 -4.34 1.34
CA PRO A 127 -5.35 -5.35 0.37
C PRO A 127 -5.52 -6.73 0.99
N ALA A 128 -6.13 -7.64 0.24
CA ALA A 128 -6.26 -9.03 0.64
C ALA A 128 -4.87 -9.56 1.04
N PRO A 129 -4.73 -10.25 2.19
CA PRO A 129 -3.48 -10.86 2.59
C PRO A 129 -2.98 -11.77 1.46
N LYS A 130 -1.81 -11.49 0.89
CA LYS A 130 -1.15 -12.46 0.01
C LYS A 130 -0.64 -13.59 0.89
N GLU A 131 -1.19 -14.78 0.68
CA GLU A 131 -0.69 -15.98 1.32
C GLU A 131 0.81 -16.15 1.01
N PRO A 132 1.66 -16.39 2.02
CA PRO A 132 3.09 -16.50 1.80
C PRO A 132 3.39 -17.72 0.93
N GLN A 133 3.75 -17.49 -0.34
CA GLN A 133 4.23 -18.55 -1.22
C GLN A 133 5.53 -19.13 -0.63
N ARG A 134 5.46 -20.33 -0.05
CA ARG A 134 6.63 -21.09 0.37
C ARG A 134 7.47 -21.37 -0.89
N ARG A 135 8.61 -20.69 -1.01
CA ARG A 135 9.58 -21.03 -2.05
C ARG A 135 10.10 -22.44 -1.77
N ALA A 136 9.91 -23.35 -2.73
CA ALA A 136 10.52 -24.67 -2.67
C ALA A 136 12.04 -24.50 -2.45
N ARG A 137 12.57 -25.24 -1.47
CA ARG A 137 13.98 -25.26 -1.16
C ARG A 137 14.68 -25.84 -2.38
N ARG A 138 15.58 -25.07 -3.00
CA ARG A 138 16.40 -25.57 -4.11
C ARG A 138 17.36 -26.61 -3.50
N THR A 139 17.14 -27.89 -3.77
CA THR A 139 18.13 -28.94 -3.50
C THR A 139 19.34 -28.61 -4.38
N VAL A 140 20.48 -28.35 -3.75
CA VAL A 140 21.76 -28.25 -4.45
C VAL A 140 22.32 -29.66 -4.39
N ASP A 141 22.17 -30.41 -5.48
CA ASP A 141 22.92 -31.65 -5.68
C ASP A 141 24.40 -31.26 -5.86
N GLN A 142 25.22 -31.69 -4.92
CA GLN A 142 26.65 -31.51 -4.91
C GLN A 142 27.30 -32.87 -5.15
N GLU A 143 27.45 -33.24 -6.43
CA GLU A 143 28.32 -34.35 -6.84
C GLU A 143 29.66 -33.75 -7.25
N ASN A 144 30.56 -33.64 -6.27
CA ASN A 144 32.00 -33.53 -6.53
C ASN A 144 32.53 -34.95 -6.78
N GLY A 145 33.13 -35.17 -7.95
CA GLY A 145 33.93 -36.36 -8.20
C GLY A 145 35.21 -36.36 -7.37
N ASP A 146 35.67 -37.55 -7.00
CA ASP A 146 37.05 -37.81 -6.59
C ASP A 146 37.46 -39.22 -7.02
N ALA A 147 38.76 -39.38 -7.19
CA ALA A 147 39.45 -40.34 -8.03
C ALA A 147 39.47 -41.79 -7.53
N ALA A 148 39.57 -42.72 -8.49
CA ALA A 148 40.52 -43.85 -8.47
C ALA A 148 40.72 -44.39 -9.90
#